data_AF-A0A4U7KPW3-F1
#
_entry.id   AF-A0A4U7KPW3-F1
#
_cell.length_a   1.000
_cell.length_b   1.000
_cell.length_c   1.000
_cell.angle_alpha   90.00
_cell.angle_beta   90.00
_cell.angle_gamma   90.00
#
_symmetry.space_group_name_H-M   'P 1'
#
loop_
_entity.id
_entity.type
_entity.pdbx_description
1 polymer ?
#
loop_
_entity_poly.entity_id
_entity_poly.type
_entity_poly.pdbx_seq_one_letter_code
_entity_poly.pdbx_strand_id
1 'polypeptide(L)'
;MVNSLYDLYRKSGPIAAMEAFTGGLAIGDEGALMRSLMHPGHSDEIRANTQFWFEFELRQYPSSKDDLDRVVALKDKFVPAAGAASGDEVGVGPVASLAHAAGKPILRLAGGHLGHMSDPKAWAKDLLDGLSKQ
;
A
#
# COMPACT_ATOMS: atom_id res chain seq x y z
N MET A 1 -7.93 -8.82 -10.41
CA MET A 1 -8.07 -8.23 -9.06
C MET A 1 -8.63 -6.81 -9.10
N VAL A 2 -7.95 -5.85 -9.75
CA VAL A 2 -8.36 -4.43 -9.72
C VAL A 2 -9.73 -4.18 -10.40
N ASN A 3 -9.97 -4.75 -11.58
CA ASN A 3 -11.28 -4.64 -12.26
C ASN A 3 -12.41 -5.27 -11.43
N SER A 4 -12.18 -6.45 -10.86
CA SER A 4 -13.15 -7.13 -9.99
C SER A 4 -13.49 -6.33 -8.72
N LEU A 5 -12.54 -5.56 -8.17
CA LEU A 5 -12.81 -4.65 -7.05
C LEU A 5 -13.62 -3.42 -7.48
N TYR A 6 -13.31 -2.85 -8.65
CA TYR A 6 -14.10 -1.76 -9.24
C TYR A 6 -15.54 -2.19 -9.50
N ASP A 7 -15.74 -3.35 -10.12
CA ASP A 7 -17.08 -3.89 -10.40
C ASP A 7 -17.87 -4.13 -9.10
N LEU A 8 -17.21 -4.64 -8.06
CA LEU A 8 -17.81 -4.79 -6.74
C LEU A 8 -18.18 -3.44 -6.12
N TYR A 9 -17.33 -2.43 -6.25
CA TYR A 9 -17.64 -1.07 -5.80
C TYR A 9 -18.86 -0.49 -6.54
N ARG A 10 -18.91 -0.63 -7.87
CA ARG A 10 -20.04 -0.13 -8.67
C ARG A 10 -21.35 -0.86 -8.37
N LYS A 11 -21.28 -2.14 -7.99
CA LYS A 11 -22.45 -2.97 -7.66
C LYS A 11 -22.93 -2.81 -6.22
N SER A 12 -22.01 -2.75 -5.26
CA SER A 12 -22.29 -2.92 -3.83
C SER A 12 -21.76 -1.78 -2.95
N GLY A 13 -21.14 -0.77 -3.55
CA GLY A 13 -20.63 0.41 -2.86
C GLY A 13 -19.23 0.22 -2.23
N PRO A 14 -18.68 1.32 -1.67
CA PRO A 14 -17.29 1.38 -1.22
C PRO A 14 -16.99 0.52 0.02
N ILE A 15 -17.98 0.25 0.87
CA ILE A 15 -17.79 -0.55 2.10
C ILE A 15 -17.47 -2.01 1.72
N ALA A 16 -18.32 -2.64 0.90
CA ALA A 16 -18.12 -4.02 0.46
C ALA A 16 -16.82 -4.17 -0.36
N ALA A 17 -16.51 -3.18 -1.21
CA ALA A 17 -15.29 -3.20 -1.99
C ALA A 17 -14.03 -3.03 -1.12
N MET A 18 -14.07 -2.19 -0.07
CA MET A 18 -12.95 -2.02 0.87
C MET A 18 -12.72 -3.26 1.73
N GLU A 19 -13.78 -3.98 2.09
CA GLU A 19 -13.67 -5.27 2.76
C GLU A 19 -12.95 -6.30 1.88
N ALA A 20 -13.37 -6.45 0.62
CA ALA A 20 -12.71 -7.34 -0.32
C ALA A 20 -11.25 -6.91 -0.60
N PHE A 21 -10.99 -5.62 -0.74
CA PHE A 21 -9.65 -5.08 -0.98
C PHE A 21 -8.70 -5.39 0.18
N THR A 22 -9.09 -5.06 1.42
CA THR A 22 -8.27 -5.29 2.60
C THR A 22 -8.07 -6.78 2.90
N GLY A 23 -9.06 -7.63 2.60
CA GLY A 23 -8.91 -9.08 2.65
C GLY A 23 -7.88 -9.63 1.66
N GLY A 24 -7.72 -8.98 0.51
CA GLY A 24 -6.72 -9.36 -0.50
C GLY A 24 -5.29 -8.88 -0.22
N LEU A 25 -5.09 -7.90 0.68
CA LEU A 25 -3.77 -7.32 0.97
C LEU A 25 -2.95 -8.10 2.01
N ALA A 26 -3.52 -9.12 2.66
CA ALA A 26 -2.86 -9.89 3.72
C ALA A 26 -2.27 -9.02 4.86
N ILE A 27 -2.92 -7.90 5.17
CA ILE A 27 -2.46 -6.91 6.16
C ILE A 27 -2.88 -7.21 7.62
N GLY A 28 -3.34 -8.44 7.88
CA GLY A 28 -3.71 -8.90 9.23
C GLY A 28 -4.67 -7.95 9.95
N ASP A 29 -4.37 -7.68 11.22
CA ASP A 29 -5.17 -6.81 12.10
C ASP A 29 -5.27 -5.35 11.60
N GLU A 30 -4.30 -4.90 10.81
CA GLU A 30 -4.35 -3.55 10.20
C GLU A 30 -5.43 -3.42 9.14
N GLY A 31 -5.96 -4.53 8.61
CA GLY A 31 -7.11 -4.51 7.71
C GLY A 31 -8.34 -3.89 8.35
N ALA A 32 -8.58 -4.14 9.64
CA ALA A 32 -9.68 -3.51 10.37
C ALA A 32 -9.45 -2.01 10.56
N LEU A 33 -8.22 -1.61 10.87
CA LEU A 33 -7.84 -0.20 10.97
C LEU A 33 -8.03 0.52 9.63
N MET A 34 -7.55 -0.06 8.52
CA MET A 34 -7.71 0.50 7.19
C MET A 34 -9.18 0.69 6.81
N ARG A 35 -10.01 -0.34 7.01
CA ARG A 35 -11.46 -0.26 6.77
C ARG A 35 -12.11 0.84 7.59
N SER A 36 -11.71 0.98 8.86
CA SER A 36 -12.18 2.07 9.71
C SER A 36 -11.76 3.41 9.10
N LEU A 37 -10.47 3.66 8.87
CA LEU A 37 -9.96 4.96 8.38
C LEU A 37 -10.56 5.39 7.03
N MET A 38 -10.91 4.44 6.16
CA MET A 38 -11.51 4.71 4.85
C MET A 38 -13.04 4.62 4.85
N HIS A 39 -13.68 4.45 6.01
CA HIS A 39 -15.12 4.26 6.07
C HIS A 39 -15.86 5.56 5.69
N PRO A 40 -16.77 5.53 4.70
CA PRO A 40 -17.47 6.72 4.22
C PRO A 40 -18.43 7.37 5.24
N GLY A 41 -18.64 6.72 6.39
CA GLY A 41 -19.41 7.24 7.51
C GLY A 41 -18.62 8.12 8.49
N HIS A 42 -17.29 8.22 8.38
CA HIS A 42 -16.48 9.03 9.31
C HIS A 42 -16.63 10.53 9.10
N SER A 43 -16.57 10.99 7.86
CA SER A 43 -16.74 12.39 7.50
C SER A 43 -17.12 12.53 6.03
N ASP A 44 -17.59 13.71 5.65
CA ASP A 44 -17.87 14.04 4.26
C ASP A 44 -16.62 13.97 3.37
N GLU A 45 -15.47 14.37 3.92
CA GLU A 45 -14.17 14.29 3.24
C GLU A 45 -13.74 12.84 3.00
N ILE A 46 -13.78 11.98 4.02
CA ILE A 46 -13.42 10.57 3.88
C ILE A 46 -14.38 9.88 2.90
N ARG A 47 -15.68 10.20 2.96
CA ARG A 47 -16.66 9.69 1.98
C ARG A 47 -16.28 10.06 0.56
N ALA A 48 -15.97 11.33 0.31
CA ALA A 48 -15.58 11.81 -1.01
C ALA A 48 -14.30 11.15 -1.48
N ASN A 49 -13.26 11.11 -0.64
CA ASN A 49 -11.96 10.52 -0.98
C ASN A 49 -12.08 9.01 -1.29
N THR A 50 -12.78 8.25 -0.46
CA THR A 50 -12.94 6.80 -0.69
C THR A 50 -13.70 6.52 -1.99
N GLN A 51 -14.78 7.25 -2.27
CA GLN A 51 -15.53 7.09 -3.52
C GLN A 51 -14.72 7.53 -4.74
N PHE A 52 -14.01 8.64 -4.64
CA PHE A 52 -13.16 9.15 -5.71
C PHE A 52 -12.05 8.14 -6.06
N TRP A 53 -11.36 7.61 -5.04
CA TRP A 53 -10.32 6.62 -5.23
C TRP A 53 -10.84 5.38 -5.94
N PHE A 54 -11.98 4.81 -5.49
CA PHE A 54 -12.58 3.67 -6.17
C PHE A 54 -13.03 3.97 -7.60
N GLU A 55 -13.68 5.12 -7.83
CA GLU A 55 -14.24 5.45 -9.13
C GLU A 55 -13.16 5.75 -10.17
N PHE A 56 -12.13 6.51 -9.77
CA PHE A 56 -11.21 7.15 -10.72
C PHE A 56 -9.76 6.68 -10.60
N GLU A 57 -9.27 6.29 -9.42
CA GLU A 57 -7.84 6.06 -9.20
C GLU A 57 -7.45 4.58 -9.18
N LEU A 58 -8.28 3.74 -8.56
CA LEU A 58 -8.00 2.32 -8.31
C LEU A 58 -7.55 1.58 -9.57
N ARG A 59 -8.10 1.90 -10.74
CA ARG A 59 -7.72 1.22 -12.01
C ARG A 59 -6.48 1.80 -12.67
N GLN A 60 -6.10 3.04 -12.35
CA GLN A 60 -5.09 3.78 -13.09
C GLN A 60 -3.69 3.43 -12.60
N TYR A 61 -3.41 3.72 -11.32
CA TYR A 61 -2.04 3.58 -10.80
C TYR A 61 -1.57 2.12 -10.67
N PRO A 62 -2.41 1.11 -10.36
CA PRO A 62 -1.93 -0.29 -10.36
C PRO A 62 -1.72 -0.86 -11.76
N SER A 63 -2.26 -0.21 -12.79
CA SER A 63 -2.16 -0.64 -14.18
C SER A 63 -1.12 0.14 -14.96
N SER A 64 -0.43 1.11 -14.34
CA SER A 64 0.63 1.86 -14.99
C SER A 64 1.81 0.95 -15.31
N LYS A 65 2.46 1.20 -16.45
CA LYS A 65 3.71 0.53 -16.79
C LYS A 65 4.87 1.27 -16.15
N ASP A 66 5.69 0.57 -15.40
CA ASP A 66 6.89 1.13 -14.78
C ASP A 66 8.01 1.30 -15.82
N ASP A 67 8.67 2.46 -15.81
CA ASP A 67 9.92 2.69 -16.54
C ASP A 67 11.10 2.21 -15.68
N LEU A 68 11.38 0.92 -15.77
CA LEU A 68 12.42 0.29 -14.95
C LEU A 68 13.81 0.83 -15.26
N ASP A 69 14.12 1.19 -16.51
CA ASP A 69 15.41 1.79 -16.87
C ASP A 69 15.62 3.10 -16.13
N ARG A 70 14.57 3.93 -16.05
CA ARG A 70 14.63 5.17 -15.27
C ARG A 70 14.76 4.92 -13.78
N VAL A 71 14.10 3.89 -13.25
CA VAL A 71 14.23 3.47 -11.84
C VAL A 71 15.69 3.08 -11.54
N VAL A 72 16.31 2.26 -12.40
CA VAL A 72 17.72 1.87 -12.26
C VAL A 72 18.64 3.09 -12.29
N ALA A 73 18.39 4.03 -13.21
CA ALA A 73 19.16 5.28 -13.31
C ALA A 73 19.04 6.19 -12.08
N LEU A 74 18.00 6.00 -11.25
CA LEU A 74 17.73 6.78 -10.04
C LEU A 74 17.87 5.96 -8.75
N LYS A 75 18.51 4.78 -8.80
CA LYS A 75 18.62 3.85 -7.67
C LYS A 75 19.17 4.46 -6.38
N ASP A 76 20.00 5.50 -6.48
CA ASP A 76 20.61 6.17 -5.33
C ASP A 76 19.69 7.23 -4.69
N LYS A 77 18.51 7.49 -5.28
CA LYS A 77 17.54 8.50 -4.80
C LYS A 77 16.37 7.94 -4.00
N PHE A 78 16.25 6.63 -3.88
CA PHE A 78 15.14 6.00 -3.16
C PHE A 78 15.60 4.79 -2.36
N VAL A 79 14.81 4.42 -1.35
CA VAL A 79 14.99 3.21 -0.57
C VAL A 79 13.71 2.39 -0.70
N PRO A 80 13.73 1.21 -1.33
CA PRO A 80 12.56 0.35 -1.35
C PRO A 80 12.26 -0.11 0.08
N ALA A 81 11.03 0.11 0.56
CA ALA A 81 10.64 -0.23 1.91
C ALA A 81 9.24 -0.85 1.97
N ALA A 82 9.04 -1.81 2.86
CA ALA A 82 7.76 -2.49 3.09
C ALA A 82 7.60 -2.89 4.55
N GLY A 83 6.35 -3.03 5.02
CA GLY A 83 6.07 -3.58 6.33
C GLY A 83 6.60 -5.00 6.47
N ALA A 84 7.22 -5.30 7.61
CA ALA A 84 7.74 -6.62 7.94
C ALA A 84 6.61 -7.65 8.06
N ALA A 85 5.43 -7.23 8.55
CA ALA A 85 4.25 -8.09 8.66
C ALA A 85 3.49 -8.27 7.34
N SER A 86 3.81 -7.51 6.29
CA SER A 86 3.17 -7.62 4.97
C SER A 86 3.69 -8.79 4.12
N GLY A 87 4.74 -9.49 4.56
CA GLY A 87 5.33 -10.61 3.82
C GLY A 87 5.78 -10.22 2.41
N ASP A 88 5.49 -11.08 1.43
CA ASP A 88 5.74 -10.87 0.00
C ASP A 88 4.43 -10.86 -0.81
N GLU A 89 3.35 -10.45 -0.15
CA GLU A 89 1.98 -10.48 -0.69
C GLU A 89 1.75 -9.34 -1.70
N VAL A 90 0.55 -9.30 -2.30
CA VAL A 90 0.24 -8.38 -3.43
C VAL A 90 0.51 -6.90 -3.14
N GLY A 91 0.45 -6.46 -1.88
CA GLY A 91 0.77 -5.08 -1.49
C GLY A 91 2.27 -4.74 -1.54
N VAL A 92 3.15 -5.76 -1.48
CA VAL A 92 4.61 -5.62 -1.53
C VAL A 92 5.16 -5.77 -2.96
N GLY A 93 4.39 -6.40 -3.85
CA GLY A 93 4.77 -6.69 -5.24
C GLY A 93 5.40 -5.51 -6.00
N PRO A 94 4.80 -4.30 -6.01
CA PRO A 94 5.39 -3.16 -6.69
C PRO A 94 6.76 -2.76 -6.11
N VAL A 95 6.90 -2.69 -4.79
CA VAL A 95 8.16 -2.37 -4.11
C VAL A 95 9.23 -3.43 -4.42
N ALA A 96 8.84 -4.71 -4.43
CA ALA A 96 9.74 -5.80 -4.76
C ALA A 96 10.23 -5.76 -6.21
N SER A 97 9.35 -5.41 -7.15
CA SER A 97 9.72 -5.22 -8.57
C SER A 97 10.76 -4.11 -8.73
N LEU A 98 10.54 -2.94 -8.10
CA LEU A 98 11.49 -1.82 -8.15
C LEU A 98 12.82 -2.16 -7.46
N ALA A 99 12.77 -2.83 -6.31
CA ALA A 99 13.95 -3.28 -5.58
C ALA A 99 14.79 -4.26 -6.42
N HIS A 100 14.14 -5.23 -7.05
CA HIS A 100 14.79 -6.21 -7.92
C HIS A 100 15.45 -5.53 -9.12
N ALA A 101 14.73 -4.66 -9.83
CA ALA A 101 15.27 -3.93 -10.98
C ALA A 101 16.50 -3.09 -10.61
N ALA A 102 16.45 -2.39 -9.47
CA ALA A 102 17.53 -1.55 -8.99
C ALA A 102 18.68 -2.31 -8.31
N GLY A 103 18.55 -3.62 -8.09
CA GLY A 103 19.50 -4.44 -7.34
C GLY A 103 19.63 -4.02 -5.87
N LYS A 104 18.54 -3.54 -5.26
CA LYS A 104 18.50 -3.04 -3.88
C LYS A 104 17.76 -4.01 -2.96
N PRO A 105 18.19 -4.16 -1.69
CA PRO A 105 17.37 -4.85 -0.70
C PRO A 105 16.12 -4.02 -0.34
N ILE A 106 15.05 -4.70 0.08
CA ILE A 106 13.87 -4.05 0.66
C ILE A 106 14.12 -3.81 2.15
N LEU A 107 14.04 -2.57 2.60
CA LEU A 107 14.02 -2.21 4.02
C LEU A 107 12.69 -2.68 4.63
N ARG A 108 12.77 -3.57 5.63
CA ARG A 108 11.59 -4.05 6.35
C ARG A 108 11.36 -3.20 7.59
N LEU A 109 10.16 -2.62 7.71
CA LEU A 109 9.76 -1.73 8.79
C LEU A 109 8.74 -2.42 9.68
N ALA A 110 8.75 -2.19 10.99
CA ALA A 110 7.76 -2.76 11.91
C ALA A 110 6.30 -2.54 11.45
N GLY A 111 5.43 -3.52 11.72
CA GLY A 111 4.04 -3.51 11.30
C GLY A 111 3.83 -3.90 9.83
N GLY A 112 2.63 -3.65 9.32
CA GLY A 112 2.23 -3.98 7.96
C GLY A 112 2.15 -2.74 7.06
N HIS A 113 1.03 -2.59 6.36
CA HIS A 113 0.76 -1.45 5.49
C HIS A 113 0.61 -0.13 6.27
N LEU A 114 0.10 -0.22 7.50
CA LEU A 114 -0.17 0.89 8.40
C LEU A 114 0.76 0.87 9.63
N GLY A 115 1.97 0.30 9.51
CA GLY A 115 2.93 0.18 10.62
C GLY A 115 3.23 1.49 11.36
N HIS A 116 3.26 2.61 10.63
CA HIS A 116 3.45 3.95 11.19
C HIS A 116 2.29 4.42 12.09
N MET A 117 1.10 3.80 11.98
CA MET A 117 -0.05 4.07 12.85
C MET A 117 -0.22 2.99 13.93
N SER A 118 0.01 1.72 13.59
CA SER A 118 -0.17 0.58 14.50
C SER A 118 0.97 0.44 15.52
N ASP A 119 2.23 0.67 15.09
CA ASP A 119 3.43 0.65 15.93
C ASP A 119 4.40 1.80 15.56
N PRO A 120 4.01 3.06 15.82
CA PRO A 120 4.76 4.24 15.37
C PRO A 120 6.20 4.29 15.89
N LYS A 121 6.44 3.79 17.11
CA LYS A 121 7.77 3.85 17.74
C LYS A 121 8.73 2.85 17.11
N ALA A 122 8.31 1.59 16.95
CA ALA A 122 9.15 0.59 16.30
C ALA A 122 9.35 0.94 14.82
N TRP A 123 8.28 1.36 14.13
CA TRP A 123 8.35 1.76 12.72
C TRP A 123 9.35 2.90 12.50
N ALA A 124 9.29 3.96 13.34
CA ALA A 124 10.21 5.10 13.24
C ALA A 124 11.66 4.70 13.53
N LYS A 125 11.88 3.83 14.51
CA LYS A 125 13.21 3.30 14.83
C LYS A 125 13.79 2.54 13.63
N ASP A 126 13.01 1.62 13.04
CA ASP A 126 13.46 0.83 11.89
C ASP A 126 13.74 1.70 10.66
N LEU A 127 12.94 2.76 10.45
CA LEU A 127 13.19 3.73 9.39
C LEU A 127 14.52 4.46 9.58
N LEU A 128 14.77 5.02 10.76
CA LEU A 128 16.01 5.76 11.05
C LEU A 128 17.23 4.86 10.95
N ASP A 129 17.16 3.66 11.52
CA ASP A 129 18.24 2.67 11.44
C ASP A 129 18.48 2.24 9.99
N GLY A 130 17.43 2.07 9.19
CA GLY A 130 17.49 1.70 7.79
C GLY A 130 18.12 2.77 6.91
N LEU A 131 17.75 4.04 7.11
CA LEU A 131 18.30 5.18 6.36
C LEU A 131 19.78 5.43 6.68
N SER A 132 20.23 5.16 7.90
CA SER A 132 21.64 5.31 8.29
C SER A 132 22.60 4.33 7.60
N LYS A 133 22.08 3.30 6.93
CA LYS A 133 22.84 2.20 6.31
C LYS A 133 22.81 2.23 4.77
N GLN A 134 22.21 3.27 4.17
CA GLN A 134 22.08 3.42 2.72
C GLN A 134 23.26 4.15 2.10
#